data_AF-A0A6A5QYX6-F1
#
_entry.id   AF-A0A6A5QYX6-F1
#
_cell.length_a   1.000
_cell.length_b   1.000
_cell.length_c   1.000
_cell.angle_alpha   90.00
_cell.angle_beta   90.00
_cell.angle_gamma   90.00
#
_symmetry.space_group_name_H-M   'P 1'
#
loop_
_entity.id
_entity.type
_entity.pdbx_description
1 polymer ?
#
loop_
_entity_poly.entity_id
_entity_poly.type
_entity_poly.pdbx_seq_one_letter_code
_entity_poly.pdbx_strand_id
1 'polypeptide(L)'
;MQFTTQVIALFSALASTGLAANVFSSFLDANGAQIGSTNFDVGNDGCFAVGRASQVSFSQAGPTENANGPYCLHGFNEGGCPGDGDASQQFQDISVTGRIYQLGQGLNGAGSFRWTLGAC
;
A
#
# COMPACT_ATOMS: atom_id res chain seq x y z
N MET A 1 -19.83 -13.95 50.60
CA MET A 1 -20.14 -13.72 49.17
C MET A 1 -18.94 -13.02 48.57
N GLN A 2 -18.26 -13.65 47.64
CA GLN A 2 -17.01 -13.15 47.05
C GLN A 2 -17.36 -12.56 45.68
N PHE A 3 -17.21 -11.24 45.52
CA PHE A 3 -17.40 -10.57 44.23
C PHE A 3 -16.05 -10.49 43.52
N THR A 4 -15.89 -11.27 42.46
CA THR A 4 -14.73 -11.27 41.58
C THR A 4 -14.78 -10.02 40.71
N THR A 5 -13.90 -9.06 40.96
CA THR A 5 -13.75 -7.85 40.14
C THR A 5 -13.02 -8.21 38.85
N GLN A 6 -13.69 -8.14 37.70
CA GLN A 6 -13.04 -8.27 36.40
C GLN A 6 -12.50 -6.91 35.97
N VAL A 7 -11.18 -6.79 35.90
CA VAL A 7 -10.49 -5.61 35.34
C VAL A 7 -10.44 -5.78 33.83
N ILE A 8 -11.25 -5.02 33.10
CA ILE A 8 -11.14 -4.90 31.65
C ILE A 8 -9.96 -3.96 31.38
N ALA A 9 -8.78 -4.52 31.12
CA ALA A 9 -7.67 -3.77 30.55
C ALA A 9 -8.02 -3.44 29.10
N LEU A 10 -8.51 -2.21 28.87
CA LEU A 10 -8.72 -1.68 27.53
C LEU A 10 -7.33 -1.38 26.95
N PHE A 11 -6.77 -2.34 26.22
CA PHE A 11 -5.57 -2.14 25.43
C PHE A 11 -5.83 -0.97 24.49
N SER A 12 -5.13 0.12 24.74
CA SER A 12 -5.02 1.25 23.83
C SER A 12 -4.36 0.70 22.57
N ALA A 13 -5.17 0.20 21.63
CA ALA A 13 -4.72 -0.04 20.27
C ALA A 13 -4.22 1.33 19.81
N LEU A 14 -2.90 1.45 19.69
CA LEU A 14 -2.25 2.64 19.18
C LEU A 14 -2.94 2.98 17.86
N ALA A 15 -3.76 4.03 17.87
CA ALA A 15 -4.06 4.78 16.68
C ALA A 15 -2.73 5.44 16.27
N SER A 16 -1.85 4.64 15.68
CA SER A 16 -0.76 5.13 14.87
C SER A 16 -1.44 5.73 13.64
N THR A 17 -1.96 6.96 13.79
CA THR A 17 -2.13 7.86 12.66
C THR A 17 -0.70 8.11 12.18
N GLY A 18 -0.19 7.15 11.40
CA GLY A 18 1.08 7.26 10.72
C GLY A 18 1.06 8.61 10.02
N LEU A 19 2.08 9.40 10.30
CA LEU A 19 2.40 10.63 9.60
C LEU A 19 1.96 10.46 8.15
N ALA A 20 0.98 11.26 7.72
CA ALA A 20 0.39 11.18 6.39
C ALA A 20 1.52 10.94 5.39
N ALA A 21 1.59 9.72 4.87
CA ALA A 21 2.65 9.34 3.97
C ALA A 21 2.37 10.16 2.71
N ASN A 22 3.03 11.30 2.56
CA ASN A 22 2.94 12.12 1.35
C ASN A 22 3.62 11.42 0.16
N VAL A 23 3.63 10.10 0.16
CA VAL A 23 4.23 9.20 -0.80
C VAL A 23 3.10 8.69 -1.66
N PHE A 24 3.21 8.94 -2.95
CA PHE A 24 2.22 8.54 -3.92
C PHE A 24 2.83 7.49 -4.84
N SER A 25 2.03 6.48 -5.14
CA SER A 25 2.33 5.43 -6.11
C SER A 25 1.67 5.75 -7.45
N SER A 26 2.40 5.51 -8.54
CA SER A 26 1.90 5.57 -9.91
C SER A 26 2.11 4.20 -10.54
N PHE A 27 1.02 3.59 -11.01
CA PHE A 27 1.07 2.26 -11.63
C PHE A 27 1.37 2.41 -13.12
N LEU A 28 2.26 1.55 -13.62
CA LEU A 28 2.73 1.58 -14.99
C LEU A 28 2.47 0.23 -15.68
N ASP A 29 2.34 0.28 -17.00
CA ASP A 29 2.27 -0.90 -17.85
C ASP A 29 3.64 -1.56 -18.03
N ALA A 30 3.70 -2.64 -18.80
CA ALA A 30 4.94 -3.36 -19.09
C ALA A 30 6.00 -2.51 -19.84
N ASN A 31 5.58 -1.44 -20.52
CA ASN A 31 6.47 -0.53 -21.25
C ASN A 31 6.92 0.66 -20.40
N GLY A 32 6.47 0.76 -19.14
CA GLY A 32 6.76 1.87 -18.24
C GLY A 32 5.88 3.11 -18.45
N ALA A 33 4.81 3.01 -19.24
CA ALA A 33 3.83 4.08 -19.38
C ALA A 33 2.86 4.07 -18.21
N GLN A 34 2.57 5.24 -17.62
CA GLN A 34 1.60 5.35 -16.53
C GLN A 34 0.19 4.93 -17.00
N ILE A 35 -0.45 4.09 -16.20
CA ILE A 35 -1.82 3.65 -16.42
C ILE A 35 -2.76 4.68 -15.77
N GLY A 36 -3.52 5.37 -16.62
CA GLY A 36 -4.35 6.49 -16.17
C GLY A 36 -3.52 7.71 -15.79
N SER A 37 -4.13 8.62 -15.03
CA SER A 37 -3.51 9.88 -14.57
C SER A 37 -3.51 10.04 -13.06
N THR A 38 -4.00 9.04 -12.33
CA THR A 38 -4.14 9.07 -10.88
C THR A 38 -2.87 8.56 -10.22
N ASN A 39 -2.40 9.30 -9.22
CA ASN A 39 -1.41 8.82 -8.26
C ASN A 39 -2.14 8.44 -6.97
N PHE A 40 -1.80 7.30 -6.39
CA PHE A 40 -2.47 6.75 -5.22
C PHE A 40 -1.62 6.94 -3.98
N ASP A 41 -2.19 7.59 -2.97
CA ASP A 41 -1.57 7.75 -1.66
C ASP A 41 -1.34 6.37 -1.02
N VAL A 42 -0.10 6.05 -0.68
CA VAL A 42 0.27 4.76 -0.06
C VAL A 42 -0.20 4.64 1.39
N GLY A 43 -0.56 5.76 2.02
CA GLY A 43 -1.19 5.81 3.33
C GLY A 43 -2.71 5.64 3.31
N ASN A 44 -3.32 5.60 2.11
CA ASN A 44 -4.74 5.36 1.96
C ASN A 44 -5.00 3.85 1.84
N ASP A 45 -5.77 3.31 2.79
CA ASP A 45 -6.17 1.89 2.85
C ASP A 45 -7.40 1.55 1.99
N GLY A 46 -7.89 2.51 1.22
CA GLY A 46 -8.95 2.31 0.25
C GLY A 46 -8.54 1.35 -0.87
N CYS A 47 -9.51 0.56 -1.33
CA CYS A 47 -9.35 -0.29 -2.51
C CYS A 47 -9.52 0.53 -3.79
N PHE A 48 -8.73 0.22 -4.81
CA PHE A 48 -8.83 0.83 -6.12
C PHE A 48 -8.51 -0.15 -7.25
N ALA A 49 -9.04 0.10 -8.45
CA ALA A 49 -8.82 -0.75 -9.62
C ALA A 49 -7.83 -0.10 -10.59
N VAL A 50 -6.80 -0.84 -11.00
CA VAL A 50 -5.86 -0.46 -12.05
C VAL A 50 -5.67 -1.64 -12.98
N GLY A 51 -6.19 -1.57 -14.20
CA GLY A 51 -6.08 -2.67 -15.13
C GLY A 51 -4.65 -2.84 -15.65
N ARG A 52 -4.13 -4.09 -15.58
CA ARG A 52 -2.88 -4.51 -16.26
C ARG A 52 -1.61 -3.81 -15.78
N ALA A 53 -1.56 -3.39 -14.52
CA ALA A 53 -0.32 -2.87 -13.95
C ALA A 53 0.74 -3.97 -13.86
N SER A 54 1.95 -3.67 -14.33
CA SER A 54 3.11 -4.56 -14.22
C SER A 54 4.22 -3.94 -13.39
N GLN A 55 4.14 -2.63 -13.18
CA GLN A 55 5.18 -1.82 -12.57
C GLN A 55 4.55 -0.75 -11.66
N VAL A 56 5.34 -0.25 -10.72
CA VAL A 56 4.97 0.88 -9.86
C VAL A 56 6.17 1.80 -9.70
N SER A 57 5.92 3.11 -9.74
CA SER A 57 6.88 4.14 -9.34
C SER A 57 6.33 4.93 -8.17
N PHE A 58 7.22 5.56 -7.42
CA PHE A 58 6.86 6.36 -6.26
C PHE A 58 7.31 7.80 -6.44
N SER A 59 6.54 8.71 -5.87
CA SER A 59 6.84 10.13 -5.75
C SER A 59 6.48 10.59 -4.34
N GLN A 60 6.95 11.76 -3.91
CA GLN A 60 6.45 12.36 -2.70
C GLN A 60 6.33 13.87 -2.78
N ALA A 61 5.36 14.44 -2.06
CA ALA A 61 5.28 15.88 -1.88
C ALA A 61 6.24 16.30 -0.76
N GLY A 62 7.36 16.93 -1.13
CA GLY A 62 8.35 17.41 -0.17
C GLY A 62 9.79 17.10 -0.60
N PRO A 63 10.70 16.85 0.36
CA PRO A 63 12.10 16.48 0.08
C PRO A 63 12.17 15.30 -0.90
N THR A 64 13.25 15.15 -1.66
CA THR A 64 13.43 14.03 -2.60
C THR A 64 14.16 12.84 -1.97
N GLU A 65 14.11 12.73 -0.65
CA GLU A 65 14.72 11.64 0.11
C GLU A 65 13.95 10.33 -0.11
N ASN A 66 14.59 9.20 0.15
CA ASN A 66 13.89 7.92 0.06
C ASN A 66 12.73 7.87 1.08
N ALA A 67 11.62 7.26 0.67
CA ALA A 67 10.54 6.95 1.59
C ALA A 67 10.87 5.62 2.31
N ASN A 68 11.07 5.73 3.62
CA ASN A 68 11.62 4.64 4.42
C ASN A 68 10.69 3.42 4.49
N GLY A 69 9.36 3.62 4.43
CA GLY A 69 8.40 2.52 4.58
C GLY A 69 8.48 1.84 5.95
N PRO A 70 8.06 0.57 6.08
CA PRO A 70 7.55 -0.30 5.01
C PRO A 70 6.10 0.04 4.58
N TYR A 71 5.81 -0.22 3.31
CA TYR A 71 4.48 -0.17 2.71
C TYR A 71 4.16 -1.52 2.08
N CYS A 72 2.97 -2.06 2.32
CA CYS A 72 2.55 -3.32 1.74
C CYS A 72 1.45 -3.09 0.70
N LEU A 73 1.74 -3.48 -0.55
CA LEU A 73 0.76 -3.51 -1.63
C LEU A 73 0.10 -4.88 -1.66
N HIS A 74 -1.22 -4.91 -1.60
CA HIS A 74 -2.02 -6.11 -1.79
C HIS A 74 -2.66 -6.09 -3.18
N GLY A 75 -2.54 -7.20 -3.91
CA GLY A 75 -3.16 -7.41 -5.21
C GLY A 75 -4.32 -8.39 -5.12
N PHE A 76 -5.37 -8.12 -5.89
CA PHE A 76 -6.57 -8.94 -5.99
C PHE A 76 -6.80 -9.24 -7.46
N ASN A 77 -6.92 -10.53 -7.81
CA ASN A 77 -7.14 -10.97 -9.17
C ASN A 77 -8.47 -10.42 -9.72
N GLU A 78 -9.50 -10.38 -8.86
CA GLU A 78 -10.79 -9.76 -9.15
C GLU A 78 -10.79 -8.27 -8.79
N GLY A 79 -11.68 -7.51 -9.43
CA GLY A 79 -11.91 -6.11 -9.06
C GLY A 79 -12.77 -5.99 -7.81
N GLY A 80 -12.53 -4.96 -6.99
CA GLY A 80 -13.46 -4.54 -5.92
C GLY A 80 -13.12 -5.01 -4.51
N CYS A 81 -11.83 -5.14 -4.17
CA CYS A 81 -11.30 -5.59 -2.87
C CYS A 81 -12.21 -5.33 -1.64
N PRO A 82 -12.71 -6.42 -1.02
CA PRO A 82 -12.22 -6.79 0.32
C PRO A 82 -11.78 -8.28 0.41
N GLY A 83 -10.99 -8.59 1.45
CA GLY A 83 -10.25 -9.85 1.66
C GLY A 83 -8.79 -9.55 2.06
N ASP A 84 -7.95 -10.58 2.20
CA ASP A 84 -6.52 -10.43 2.56
C ASP A 84 -5.60 -10.17 1.35
N GLY A 85 -6.13 -10.27 0.13
CA GLY A 85 -5.35 -10.20 -1.12
C GLY A 85 -4.92 -11.58 -1.59
N ASP A 86 -4.72 -11.72 -2.89
CA ASP A 86 -4.20 -12.95 -3.52
C ASP A 86 -2.66 -12.98 -3.51
N ALA A 87 -2.04 -11.80 -3.49
CA ALA A 87 -0.61 -11.62 -3.40
C ALA A 87 -0.29 -10.28 -2.72
N SER A 88 0.90 -10.19 -2.12
CA SER A 88 1.38 -8.95 -1.53
C SER A 88 2.86 -8.72 -1.82
N GLN A 89 3.27 -7.45 -1.78
CA GLN A 89 4.66 -7.06 -1.95
C GLN A 89 4.97 -5.88 -1.05
N GLN A 90 6.04 -6.06 -0.26
CA GLN A 90 6.56 -5.02 0.62
C GLN A 90 7.50 -4.10 -0.16
N PHE A 91 7.39 -2.81 0.14
CA PHE A 91 8.24 -1.74 -0.36
C PHE A 91 8.86 -1.03 0.84
N GLN A 92 10.19 -1.00 0.90
CA GLN A 92 10.96 -0.35 1.95
C GLN A 92 12.14 0.37 1.31
N ASP A 93 12.60 1.47 1.93
CA ASP A 93 13.69 2.30 1.42
C ASP A 93 13.52 2.67 -0.06
N ILE A 94 12.29 3.05 -0.43
CA ILE A 94 11.91 3.31 -1.81
C ILE A 94 12.42 4.68 -2.27
N SER A 95 12.99 4.70 -3.47
CA SER A 95 13.38 5.93 -4.14
C SER A 95 12.14 6.58 -4.75
N VAL A 96 11.87 7.82 -4.35
CA VAL A 96 10.76 8.65 -4.82
C VAL A 96 11.12 9.49 -6.06
N THR A 97 12.31 9.26 -6.63
CA THR A 97 12.87 10.03 -7.76
C THR A 97 12.89 9.19 -9.04
N GLY A 98 11.71 8.76 -9.48
CA GLY A 98 11.53 8.14 -10.80
C GLY A 98 12.06 6.71 -10.93
N ARG A 99 12.44 6.06 -9.82
CA ARG A 99 12.76 4.62 -9.85
C ARG A 99 11.49 3.82 -10.09
N ILE A 100 11.59 2.85 -11.00
CA ILE A 100 10.52 1.91 -11.34
C ILE A 100 10.80 0.58 -10.64
N TYR A 101 9.75 0.04 -10.04
CA TYR A 101 9.76 -1.26 -9.37
C TYR A 101 8.85 -2.22 -10.13
N GLN A 102 9.33 -3.44 -10.37
CA GLN A 102 8.50 -4.48 -10.98
C GLN A 102 7.54 -5.05 -9.94
N LEU A 103 6.29 -5.27 -10.34
CA LEU A 103 5.33 -5.98 -9.53
C LEU A 103 5.60 -7.49 -9.61
N GLY A 104 5.60 -8.13 -8.45
CA GLY A 104 5.80 -9.57 -8.30
C GLY A 104 4.65 -10.39 -8.90
N GLN A 105 4.83 -11.70 -8.87
CA GLN A 105 3.81 -12.65 -9.31
C GLN A 105 2.54 -12.47 -8.47
N GLY A 106 1.36 -12.44 -9.13
CA GLY A 106 0.06 -12.22 -8.50
C GLY A 106 -0.32 -10.75 -8.32
N LEU A 107 0.65 -9.82 -8.33
CA LEU A 107 0.40 -8.38 -8.42
C LEU A 107 0.42 -7.88 -9.86
N ASN A 108 1.30 -8.45 -10.69
CA ASN A 108 1.34 -8.15 -12.11
C ASN A 108 0.05 -8.61 -12.79
N GLY A 109 -0.72 -7.65 -13.32
CA GLY A 109 -1.98 -7.90 -13.98
C GLY A 109 -3.18 -8.06 -13.05
N ALA A 110 -3.03 -7.80 -11.74
CA ALA A 110 -4.15 -7.84 -10.80
C ALA A 110 -5.27 -6.86 -11.20
N GLY A 111 -6.52 -7.20 -10.86
CA GLY A 111 -7.70 -6.41 -11.19
C GLY A 111 -7.92 -5.24 -10.23
N SER A 112 -7.55 -5.39 -8.96
CA SER A 112 -7.58 -4.31 -7.97
C SER A 112 -6.46 -4.42 -6.94
N PHE A 113 -6.25 -3.32 -6.22
CA PHE A 113 -5.14 -3.13 -5.30
C PHE A 113 -5.59 -2.41 -4.03
N ARG A 114 -4.84 -2.62 -2.96
CA ARG A 114 -4.95 -1.88 -1.70
C ARG A 114 -3.58 -1.66 -1.10
N TRP A 115 -3.29 -0.44 -0.66
CA TRP A 115 -2.11 -0.15 0.14
C TRP A 115 -2.41 -0.34 1.63
N THR A 116 -1.40 -0.76 2.38
CA THR A 116 -1.42 -0.74 3.84
C THR A 116 -0.08 -0.26 4.36
N LEU A 117 -0.10 0.51 5.45
CA LEU A 117 1.12 0.91 6.14
C LEU A 117 1.66 -0.26 6.95
N GLY A 118 2.97 -0.49 6.89
CA GLY A 118 3.62 -1.60 7.58
C GLY A 118 4.16 -2.67 6.63
N ALA A 119 4.69 -3.72 7.24
CA ALA A 119 5.15 -4.90 6.53
C ALA A 119 3.97 -5.69 5.96
N CYS A 120 4.26 -6.45 4.90
CA CYS A 120 3.47 -7.63 4.56
C CYS A 120 3.92 -8.78 5.50
#